data_AF-A0A316U399-F1
#
_entry.id   AF-A0A316U399-F1
#
_cell.length_a   1.000
_cell.length_b   1.000
_cell.length_c   1.000
_cell.angle_alpha   90.00
_cell.angle_beta   90.00
_cell.angle_gamma   90.00
#
_symmetry.space_group_name_H-M   'P 1'
#
loop_
_entity.id
_entity.type
_entity.pdbx_description
1 polymer ?
#
loop_
_entity_poly.entity_id
_entity_poly.type
_entity_poly.pdbx_seq_one_letter_code
_entity_poly.pdbx_strand_id
1 'polypeptide(L)'
;MQKKQNKSPTDHKYLRAQAAHHNGMENLALYAVAMVLGNLSGLPASQLNMLGLGYLVSRSLYNILYISSSDSVWWSRTVAHYTGMAIITRIFYTSARILQ
;
A
#
# COMPACT_ATOMS: atom_id res chain seq x y z
N MET A 1 6.24 -1.92 -33.84
CA MET A 1 6.32 -0.63 -33.12
C MET A 1 4.92 -0.02 -33.09
N GLN A 2 4.23 -0.04 -31.94
CA GLN A 2 2.95 0.65 -31.80
C GLN A 2 3.21 2.16 -31.95
N LYS A 3 2.53 2.83 -32.89
CA LYS A 3 2.55 4.29 -33.04
C LYS A 3 2.29 4.91 -31.66
N LYS A 4 3.16 5.82 -31.20
CA LYS A 4 2.90 6.65 -30.01
C LYS A 4 1.63 7.45 -30.30
N GLN A 5 0.49 6.90 -29.90
CA GLN A 5 -0.81 7.55 -29.94
C GLN A 5 -0.69 8.74 -28.97
N ASN A 6 -1.02 9.96 -29.44
CA ASN A 6 -1.06 11.13 -28.56
C ASN A 6 -2.18 10.90 -27.54
N LYS A 7 -1.78 10.46 -26.34
CA LYS A 7 -2.69 10.13 -25.24
C LYS A 7 -3.32 11.41 -24.70
N SER A 8 -4.63 11.40 -24.55
CA SER A 8 -5.37 12.48 -23.91
C SER A 8 -4.98 12.61 -22.43
N PRO A 9 -5.09 13.79 -21.80
CA PRO A 9 -4.90 13.94 -20.35
C PRO A 9 -5.74 12.94 -19.53
N THR A 10 -6.91 12.54 -20.03
CA THR A 10 -7.76 11.54 -19.40
C THR A 10 -7.15 10.13 -19.49
N ASP A 11 -6.55 9.75 -20.63
CA ASP A 11 -5.86 8.46 -20.79
C ASP A 11 -4.70 8.32 -19.82
N HIS A 12 -3.97 9.41 -19.57
CA HIS A 12 -2.91 9.44 -18.58
C HIS A 12 -3.41 9.17 -17.15
N LYS A 13 -4.58 9.71 -16.78
CA LYS A 13 -5.20 9.41 -15.48
C LYS A 13 -5.63 7.95 -15.38
N TYR A 14 -6.22 7.38 -16.44
CA TYR A 14 -6.59 5.96 -16.47
C TYR A 14 -5.38 5.04 -16.32
N LEU A 15 -4.28 5.32 -17.03
CA LEU A 15 -3.04 4.55 -16.92
C LEU A 15 -2.44 4.62 -15.50
N ARG A 16 -2.46 5.80 -14.88
CA ARG A 16 -2.01 5.97 -13.49
C ARG A 16 -2.90 5.19 -12.51
N ALA A 17 -4.22 5.22 -12.70
CA ALA A 17 -5.16 4.46 -11.87
C ALA A 17 -4.95 2.94 -12.03
N GLN A 18 -4.74 2.46 -13.25
CA GLN A 18 -4.43 1.05 -13.51
C GLN A 18 -3.12 0.61 -12.85
N ALA A 19 -2.06 1.43 -12.94
CA ALA A 19 -0.79 1.17 -12.27
C ALA A 19 -0.93 1.18 -10.74
N ALA A 20 -1.69 2.13 -10.18
CA ALA A 20 -1.98 2.17 -8.74
C ALA A 20 -2.75 0.91 -8.27
N HIS A 21 -3.72 0.44 -9.07
CA HIS A 21 -4.44 -0.79 -8.79
C HIS A 21 -3.51 -2.01 -8.80
N HIS A 22 -2.69 -2.18 -9.84
CA HIS A 22 -1.74 -3.30 -9.92
C HIS A 22 -0.80 -3.33 -8.71
N ASN A 23 -0.26 -2.17 -8.32
CA ASN A 23 0.55 -2.06 -7.10
C ASN A 23 -0.25 -2.40 -5.83
N GLY A 24 -1.53 -2.03 -5.76
CA GLY A 24 -2.41 -2.43 -4.68
C GLY A 24 -2.52 -3.94 -4.55
N MET A 25 -2.70 -4.64 -5.68
CA MET A 25 -2.86 -6.10 -5.71
C MET A 25 -1.60 -6.85 -5.27
N GLU A 26 -0.42 -6.37 -5.66
CA GLU A 26 0.86 -6.95 -5.22
C GLU A 26 1.03 -6.88 -3.69
N ASN A 27 0.61 -5.78 -3.07
CA ASN A 27 0.77 -5.56 -1.64
C ASN A 27 -0.37 -6.14 -0.80
N LEU A 28 -1.55 -6.34 -1.39
CA LEU A 28 -2.72 -6.87 -0.70
C LEU A 28 -2.46 -8.27 -0.14
N ALA A 29 -1.81 -9.13 -0.90
CA ALA A 29 -1.47 -10.49 -0.46
C ALA A 29 -0.59 -10.47 0.79
N LEU A 30 0.47 -9.63 0.81
CA LEU A 30 1.37 -9.49 1.95
C LEU A 30 0.64 -8.95 3.18
N TYR A 31 -0.22 -7.95 3.00
CA TYR A 31 -1.03 -7.40 4.09
C TYR A 31 -2.00 -8.45 4.66
N ALA A 32 -2.70 -9.19 3.80
CA ALA A 32 -3.63 -10.24 4.24
C ALA A 32 -2.92 -11.31 5.07
N VAL A 33 -1.75 -11.78 4.61
CA VAL A 33 -0.94 -12.75 5.36
C VAL A 33 -0.49 -12.17 6.69
N ALA A 34 -0.03 -10.92 6.75
CA ALA A 34 0.36 -10.28 8.00
C ALA A 34 -0.79 -10.21 9.01
N MET A 35 -2.00 -9.85 8.56
CA MET A 35 -3.18 -9.78 9.43
C MET A 35 -3.59 -11.17 9.96
N VAL A 36 -3.55 -12.20 9.11
CA VAL A 36 -3.80 -13.58 9.54
C VAL A 36 -2.76 -14.01 10.57
N LEU A 37 -1.47 -13.77 10.29
CA LEU A 37 -0.39 -14.18 11.19
C LEU A 37 -0.48 -13.47 12.54
N GLY A 38 -0.81 -12.18 12.56
CA GLY A 38 -0.99 -11.42 13.80
C GLY A 38 -2.17 -11.90 14.64
N ASN A 39 -3.27 -12.32 13.99
CA ASN A 39 -4.38 -12.95 14.71
C ASN A 39 -3.97 -14.31 15.29
N LEU A 40 -3.27 -15.14 14.51
CA LEU A 40 -2.84 -16.47 14.93
C LEU A 40 -1.77 -16.43 16.03
N SER A 41 -0.91 -15.42 16.05
CA SER A 41 0.10 -15.24 17.11
C SER A 41 -0.49 -14.71 18.43
N GLY A 42 -1.78 -14.34 18.46
CA GLY A 42 -2.41 -13.76 19.64
C GLY A 42 -1.99 -12.31 19.94
N LEU A 43 -1.66 -11.51 18.90
CA LEU A 43 -1.42 -10.07 19.11
C LEU A 43 -2.67 -9.41 19.72
N PRO A 44 -2.52 -8.43 20.63
CA PRO A 44 -3.64 -7.66 21.12
C PRO A 44 -4.44 -7.05 19.96
N ALA A 45 -5.75 -7.29 19.95
CA ALA A 45 -6.63 -6.84 18.87
C ALA A 45 -6.55 -5.31 18.67
N SER A 46 -6.41 -4.53 19.74
CA SER A 46 -6.23 -3.07 19.66
C SER A 46 -4.99 -2.68 18.85
N GLN A 47 -3.87 -3.37 19.06
CA GLN A 47 -2.62 -3.13 18.35
C GLN A 47 -2.75 -3.54 16.87
N LEU A 48 -3.29 -4.74 16.61
CA LEU A 48 -3.44 -5.25 15.25
C LEU A 48 -4.42 -4.39 14.43
N ASN A 49 -5.51 -3.94 15.04
CA ASN A 49 -6.48 -3.04 14.40
C ASN A 49 -5.90 -1.67 14.11
N MET A 50 -5.10 -1.10 15.03
CA MET A 50 -4.44 0.19 14.80
C MET A 50 -3.43 0.11 13.65
N LEU A 51 -2.62 -0.96 13.61
CA LEU A 51 -1.68 -1.20 12.51
C LEU A 51 -2.43 -1.44 11.18
N GLY A 52 -3.48 -2.25 11.20
CA GLY A 52 -4.32 -2.51 10.03
C GLY A 52 -4.98 -1.24 9.48
N LEU A 53 -5.57 -0.42 10.34
CA LEU A 53 -6.13 0.88 9.96
C LEU A 53 -5.06 1.82 9.40
N GLY A 54 -3.89 1.88 10.05
CA GLY A 54 -2.75 2.67 9.56
C GLY A 54 -2.32 2.27 8.15
N TYR A 55 -2.29 0.97 7.85
CA TYR A 55 -2.00 0.48 6.50
C TYR A 55 -3.07 0.93 5.49
N LEU A 56 -4.36 0.78 5.82
CA LEU A 56 -5.45 1.21 4.94
C LEU A 56 -5.41 2.71 4.64
N VAL A 57 -5.10 3.54 5.64
CA VAL A 57 -4.93 4.99 5.48
C VAL A 57 -3.73 5.29 4.57
N SER A 58 -2.58 4.66 4.82
CA SER A 58 -1.38 4.78 3.98
C SER A 58 -1.65 4.41 2.52
N ARG A 59 -2.38 3.32 2.27
CA ARG A 59 -2.75 2.88 0.90
C ARG A 59 -3.74 3.83 0.23
N SER A 60 -4.70 4.35 0.98
CA SER A 60 -5.66 5.33 0.47
C SER A 60 -4.95 6.62 0.04
N LEU A 61 -4.05 7.12 0.88
CA LEU A 61 -3.19 8.27 0.57
C LEU A 61 -2.29 8.00 -0.64
N TYR A 62 -1.65 6.83 -0.70
CA TYR A 62 -0.84 6.43 -1.86
C TYR A 62 -1.64 6.48 -3.15
N ASN A 63 -2.85 5.91 -3.18
CA ASN A 63 -3.70 5.88 -4.38
C ASN A 63 -4.12 7.29 -4.82
N ILE A 64 -4.53 8.13 -3.87
CA ILE A 64 -4.91 9.53 -4.14
C ILE A 64 -3.71 10.27 -4.74
N LEU A 65 -2.54 10.18 -4.10
CA LEU A 65 -1.32 10.82 -4.58
C LEU A 65 -0.91 10.28 -5.96
N TYR A 66 -0.98 8.97 -6.20
CA TYR A 66 -0.55 8.38 -7.47
C TYR A 66 -1.41 8.86 -8.65
N ILE A 67 -2.72 9.01 -8.45
CA ILE A 67 -3.66 9.40 -9.51
C ILE A 67 -3.64 10.92 -9.72
N SER A 68 -3.57 11.70 -8.64
CA SER A 68 -3.78 13.16 -8.67
C SER A 68 -2.49 14.00 -8.70
N SER A 69 -1.33 13.44 -8.33
CA SER A 69 -0.12 14.26 -8.17
C SER A 69 0.41 14.79 -9.50
N SER A 70 0.85 16.05 -9.44
CA SER A 70 1.76 16.63 -10.42
C SER A 70 3.21 16.27 -10.07
N ASP A 71 4.13 16.45 -11.00
CA ASP A 71 5.55 16.09 -10.83
C ASP A 71 6.24 16.83 -9.65
N SER A 72 5.63 17.89 -9.12
CA SER A 72 6.13 18.69 -7.99
C SER A 72 6.22 17.91 -6.66
N VAL A 73 5.38 16.88 -6.46
CA VAL A 73 5.32 16.08 -5.21
C VAL A 73 5.70 14.61 -5.44
N TRP A 74 6.69 14.37 -6.30
CA TRP A 74 7.12 13.03 -6.72
C TRP A 74 7.55 12.08 -5.60
N TRP A 75 8.01 12.60 -4.45
CA TRP A 75 8.51 11.81 -3.31
C TRP A 75 7.38 11.33 -2.38
N SER A 76 6.22 12.00 -2.40
CA SER A 76 5.10 11.73 -1.48
C SER A 76 4.55 10.31 -1.60
N ARG A 77 4.42 9.81 -2.84
CA ARG A 77 4.02 8.43 -3.14
C ARG A 77 5.00 7.40 -2.55
N THR A 78 6.29 7.69 -2.57
CA THR A 78 7.33 6.79 -2.06
C THR A 78 7.23 6.69 -0.55
N VAL A 79 7.08 7.83 0.14
CA VAL A 79 6.88 7.86 1.60
C VAL A 79 5.63 7.08 1.98
N ALA A 80 4.48 7.37 1.36
CA ALA A 80 3.24 6.67 1.65
C ALA A 80 3.36 5.14 1.45
N HIS A 81 4.04 4.71 0.38
CA HIS A 81 4.29 3.29 0.11
C HIS A 81 5.16 2.64 1.19
N TYR A 82 6.30 3.24 1.54
CA TYR A 82 7.21 2.71 2.54
C TYR A 82 6.61 2.71 3.95
N THR A 83 5.75 3.67 4.29
CA THR A 83 4.98 3.63 5.54
C THR A 83 4.10 2.38 5.60
N GLY A 84 3.40 2.03 4.52
CA GLY A 84 2.59 0.81 4.45
C GLY A 84 3.45 -0.46 4.58
N MET A 85 4.61 -0.49 3.92
CA MET A 85 5.56 -1.61 4.03
C MET A 85 6.11 -1.76 5.45
N ALA A 86 6.45 -0.65 6.11
CA ALA A 86 6.93 -0.66 7.49
C ALA A 86 5.89 -1.23 8.46
N ILE A 87 4.60 -0.94 8.24
CA ILE A 87 3.51 -1.50 9.03
C ILE A 87 3.39 -3.02 8.84
N ILE A 88 3.45 -3.52 7.60
CA ILE A 88 3.44 -4.96 7.32
C ILE A 88 4.61 -5.66 8.02
N THR A 89 5.83 -5.16 7.85
CA THR A 89 7.03 -5.70 8.50
C THR A 89 6.92 -5.65 10.02
N ARG A 90 6.32 -4.59 10.58
CA ARG A 90 6.08 -4.47 12.02
C ARG A 90 5.17 -5.59 12.52
N ILE A 91 4.06 -5.87 11.83
CA ILE A 91 3.15 -6.96 12.22
C ILE A 91 3.88 -8.30 12.19
N PHE A 92 4.63 -8.60 11.13
CA PHE A 92 5.42 -9.84 11.05
C PHE A 92 6.42 -9.96 12.20
N TYR A 93 7.19 -8.90 12.46
CA TYR A 93 8.18 -8.89 13.54
C TYR A 93 7.53 -9.11 14.91
N THR A 94 6.45 -8.40 15.23
CA THR A 94 5.78 -8.56 16.53
C THR A 94 5.11 -9.91 16.66
N SER A 95 4.56 -10.46 15.58
CA SER A 95 3.97 -11.81 15.58
C SER A 95 5.04 -12.87 15.85
N ALA A 96 6.19 -12.78 15.16
CA ALA A 96 7.31 -13.69 15.35
C ALA A 96 7.88 -13.63 16.77
N ARG A 97 7.94 -12.45 17.39
CA ARG A 97 8.43 -12.25 18.76
C ARG A 97 7.54 -12.88 19.83
N ILE A 98 6.24 -13.05 19.57
CA ILE A 98 5.30 -13.67 20.52
C ILE A 98 5.32 -15.19 20.41
N LEU A 99 5.65 -15.73 19.23
CA LEU A 99 5.71 -17.17 18.97
C LEU A 99 7.01 -17.84 19.42
N GLN A 100 8.02 -17.07 19.86
CA GLN A 100 9.29 -17.55 20.42
C GLN A 100 9.14 -17.89 21.90
#